data_AF-A0AAD7F0R5-F1
#
_entry.id   AF-A0AAD7F0R5-F1
#
_cell.length_a   1.000
_cell.length_b   1.000
_cell.length_c   1.000
_cell.angle_alpha   90.00
_cell.angle_beta   90.00
_cell.angle_gamma   90.00
#
_symmetry.space_group_name_H-M   'P 1'
#
loop_
_entity.id
_entity.type
_entity.pdbx_description
1 polymer ?
#
loop_
_entity_poly.entity_id
_entity_poly.type
_entity_poly.pdbx_seq_one_letter_code
_entity_poly.pdbx_strand_id
1 'polypeptide(L)'
;MAFDSVVLNEGFFGSNKVHCAARYRFGDAERIVYGTDDGVFVSDLNAIGKDPVMVLALCDVRQVDVLPEDYQLLVVLTERQVLNFPLDALDSTDPTVALKQSKRIASDTSLVKVGFCLERLLVCIIKTKYSSSTVKVLEPIRESSRLTADTFRVFKELFIPNEVTSVHWLKTRICVGCSRGFEVADMKSQEIYSVLNSEDESLEFVRPKSGFLPSFRKQKNPRPMAIYRIDEEFLLCYDEFAFYIDKTGRRSRKEFMMSWEGKPTSFALCGPYVLAFEPSFVEVRHIETGVQSQVIRGSNMRPLFADTVDGSDGGDILVASDDRILSFRTTAGQEALRPVTIASS
;
A
#
# COMPACT_ATOMS: atom_id res chain seq x y z
N MET A 1 24.29 -2.39 8.78
CA MET A 1 22.92 -1.94 9.11
C MET A 1 22.34 -1.43 7.81
N ALA A 2 21.08 -1.77 7.48
CA ALA A 2 20.49 -1.41 6.19
C ALA A 2 19.71 -0.08 6.27
N PHE A 3 19.07 0.18 7.41
CA PHE A 3 18.26 1.36 7.66
C PHE A 3 18.65 2.06 8.96
N ASP A 4 18.68 3.39 8.90
CA ASP A 4 18.67 4.29 10.04
C ASP A 4 17.24 4.74 10.34
N SER A 5 16.89 4.82 11.62
CA SER A 5 15.57 5.28 12.07
C SER A 5 15.64 6.72 12.56
N VAL A 6 14.94 7.63 11.88
CA VAL A 6 14.84 9.04 12.25
C VAL A 6 13.46 9.32 12.84
N VAL A 7 13.39 9.92 14.03
CA VAL A 7 12.12 10.34 14.64
C VAL A 7 11.66 11.65 14.00
N LEU A 8 10.49 11.65 13.38
CA LEU A 8 9.88 12.84 12.79
C LEU A 8 8.92 13.54 13.78
N ASN A 9 8.23 12.75 14.59
CA ASN A 9 7.34 13.25 15.63
C ASN A 9 7.31 12.25 16.80
N GLU A 10 7.21 12.76 18.03
CA GLU A 10 7.12 11.97 19.25
C GLU A 10 6.10 12.60 20.20
N GLY A 11 5.24 11.78 20.78
CA GLY A 11 4.27 12.16 21.80
C GLY A 11 2.95 12.75 21.28
N PHE A 12 2.96 13.52 20.17
CA PHE A 12 1.74 14.19 19.68
C PHE A 12 0.59 13.21 19.40
N PHE A 13 0.90 12.08 18.75
CA PHE A 13 -0.08 11.05 18.41
C PHE A 13 -0.26 9.97 19.50
N GLY A 14 0.27 10.17 20.71
CA GLY A 14 0.24 9.15 21.76
C GLY A 14 -1.18 8.74 22.22
N SER A 15 -2.13 9.68 22.18
CA SER A 15 -3.55 9.40 22.47
C SER A 15 -4.44 9.29 21.23
N ASN A 16 -3.92 9.66 20.05
CA ASN A 16 -4.66 9.65 18.80
C ASN A 16 -3.85 8.92 17.72
N LYS A 17 -4.17 7.65 17.54
CA LYS A 17 -3.33 6.72 16.77
C LYS A 17 -3.36 7.05 15.28
N VAL A 18 -2.19 7.16 14.67
CA VAL A 18 -2.06 7.29 13.21
C VAL A 18 -2.32 5.93 12.55
N HIS A 19 -3.20 5.89 11.56
CA HIS A 19 -3.52 4.68 10.79
C HIS A 19 -2.91 4.67 9.40
N CYS A 20 -2.80 5.84 8.79
CA CYS A 20 -2.33 6.00 7.42
C CYS A 20 -1.69 7.38 7.24
N ALA A 21 -0.83 7.49 6.23
CA ALA A 21 -0.32 8.78 5.82
C ALA A 21 0.03 8.78 4.33
N ALA A 22 0.11 9.97 3.76
CA ALA A 22 0.62 10.18 2.41
C ALA A 22 1.48 11.45 2.38
N ARG A 23 2.53 11.43 1.57
CA ARG A 23 3.35 12.61 1.30
C ARG A 23 2.82 13.31 0.07
N TYR A 24 2.81 14.63 0.08
CA TYR A 24 2.42 15.44 -1.06
C TYR A 24 3.19 16.76 -1.09
N ARG A 25 3.26 17.35 -2.27
CA ARG A 25 3.79 18.70 -2.46
C ARG A 25 2.63 19.67 -2.65
N PHE A 26 2.71 20.81 -2.00
CA PHE A 26 1.76 21.91 -2.17
C PHE A 26 2.52 23.23 -2.23
N GLY A 27 2.57 23.84 -3.42
CA GLY A 27 3.54 24.89 -3.71
C GLY A 27 4.97 24.36 -3.55
N ASP A 28 5.81 25.08 -2.81
CA ASP A 28 7.20 24.69 -2.56
C ASP A 28 7.38 23.83 -1.28
N ALA A 29 6.30 23.57 -0.54
CA ALA A 29 6.34 22.82 0.72
C ALA A 29 6.12 21.32 0.50
N GLU A 30 6.93 20.51 1.18
CA GLU A 30 6.73 19.07 1.26
C GLU A 30 6.00 18.73 2.56
N ARG A 31 4.81 18.14 2.43
CA ARG A 31 3.91 17.91 3.54
C ARG A 31 3.59 16.43 3.69
N ILE A 32 3.25 16.04 4.91
CA ILE A 32 2.67 14.72 5.19
C ILE A 32 1.26 14.95 5.72
N VAL A 33 0.30 14.28 5.10
CA VAL A 33 -1.07 14.16 5.61
C VAL A 33 -1.19 12.85 6.39
N TYR A 34 -1.77 12.90 7.58
CA TYR A 34 -1.99 11.78 8.49
C TYR A 34 -3.49 11.55 8.69
N GLY A 35 -3.93 10.30 8.58
CA GLY A 35 -5.27 9.87 9.01
C GLY A 35 -5.21 9.20 10.38
N THR A 36 -6.08 9.63 11.29
CA THR A 36 -6.11 9.21 12.69
C THR A 36 -7.52 8.78 13.13
N ASP A 37 -7.70 8.44 14.42
CA ASP A 37 -9.04 8.14 14.96
C ASP A 37 -9.96 9.37 14.96
N ASP A 38 -9.39 10.57 15.18
CA ASP A 38 -10.16 11.81 15.40
C ASP A 38 -10.09 12.84 14.25
N GLY A 39 -9.30 12.58 13.22
CA GLY A 39 -9.23 13.48 12.08
C GLY A 39 -8.07 13.27 11.13
N VAL A 40 -7.97 14.22 10.19
CA VAL A 40 -6.85 14.36 9.26
C VAL A 40 -5.96 15.50 9.73
N PHE A 41 -4.67 15.22 9.88
CA PHE A 41 -3.65 16.16 10.31
C PHE A 41 -2.62 16.37 9.21
N VAL A 42 -2.01 17.56 9.15
CA VAL A 42 -0.95 17.88 8.18
C VAL A 42 0.28 18.39 8.93
N SER A 43 1.46 17.92 8.52
CA SER A 43 2.74 18.50 8.92
C SER A 43 3.51 18.98 7.69
N ASP A 44 4.32 20.02 7.86
CA ASP A 44 5.28 20.48 6.87
C ASP A 44 6.67 19.98 7.27
N LEU A 45 7.30 19.20 6.39
CA LEU A 45 8.61 18.60 6.64
C LEU A 45 9.72 19.63 6.76
N ASN A 46 9.53 20.82 6.18
CA ASN A 46 10.48 21.94 6.29
C ASN A 46 10.30 22.70 7.61
N ALA A 47 9.16 22.53 8.29
CA ALA A 47 8.85 23.23 9.54
C ALA A 47 9.24 22.39 10.77
N ILE A 48 10.55 22.24 10.98
CA ILE A 48 11.13 21.44 12.08
C ILE A 48 10.57 21.90 13.44
N GLY A 49 10.09 20.93 14.24
CA GLY A 49 9.61 21.17 15.60
C GLY A 49 8.22 21.77 15.70
N LYS A 50 7.48 21.92 14.59
CA LYS A 50 6.05 22.26 14.63
C LYS A 50 5.21 20.99 14.74
N ASP A 51 4.21 21.04 15.61
CA ASP A 51 3.23 19.98 15.73
C ASP A 51 2.32 19.91 14.49
N PRO A 52 1.85 18.71 14.11
CA PRO A 52 0.85 18.55 13.07
C PRO A 52 -0.44 19.34 13.37
N VAL A 53 -1.06 19.90 12.33
CA VAL A 53 -2.28 20.70 12.44
C VAL A 53 -3.47 19.90 11.93
N MET A 54 -4.57 19.87 12.67
CA MET A 54 -5.82 19.23 12.22
C MET A 54 -6.47 20.07 11.11
N VAL A 55 -6.65 19.47 9.94
CA VAL A 55 -7.27 20.13 8.77
C VAL A 55 -8.67 19.60 8.46
N LEU A 56 -9.01 18.39 8.90
CA LEU A 56 -10.37 17.82 8.77
C LEU A 56 -10.75 17.07 10.06
N ALA A 57 -11.88 17.44 10.65
CA ALA A 57 -12.48 16.70 11.77
C ALA A 57 -13.32 15.54 11.21
N LEU A 58 -12.74 14.35 11.14
CA LEU A 58 -13.35 13.12 10.62
C LEU A 58 -13.07 11.97 11.59
N CYS A 59 -14.04 11.09 11.80
CA CYS A 59 -13.85 9.92 12.65
C CYS A 59 -13.23 8.76 11.86
N ASP A 60 -12.45 7.90 12.52
CA ASP A 60 -12.04 6.60 11.98
C ASP A 60 -11.37 6.70 10.59
N VAL A 61 -10.37 7.57 10.43
CA VAL A 61 -9.68 7.74 9.14
C VAL A 61 -8.70 6.58 8.92
N ARG A 62 -9.04 5.68 7.99
CA ARG A 62 -8.30 4.42 7.76
C ARG A 62 -7.32 4.46 6.61
N GLN A 63 -7.60 5.22 5.55
CA GLN A 63 -6.68 5.42 4.44
C GLN A 63 -6.75 6.86 3.94
N VAL A 64 -5.59 7.40 3.61
CA VAL A 64 -5.44 8.67 2.90
C VAL A 64 -4.51 8.44 1.72
N ASP A 65 -4.80 9.09 0.60
CA ASP A 65 -3.95 9.07 -0.57
C ASP A 65 -4.13 10.39 -1.34
N VAL A 66 -3.09 10.84 -2.02
CA VAL A 66 -3.08 12.15 -2.68
C VAL A 66 -2.87 11.96 -4.18
N LEU A 67 -3.78 12.52 -4.97
CA LEU A 67 -3.63 12.54 -6.42
C LEU A 67 -2.59 13.60 -6.81
N PRO A 68 -1.71 13.32 -7.79
CA PRO A 68 -0.64 14.22 -8.23
C PRO A 68 -1.08 15.63 -8.65
N GLU A 69 -0.07 16.45 -8.94
CA GLU A 69 -0.21 17.91 -9.10
C GLU A 69 -1.24 18.37 -10.14
N ASP A 70 -1.52 17.58 -11.16
CA ASP A 70 -2.54 17.88 -12.19
C ASP A 70 -3.99 17.84 -11.67
N TYR A 71 -4.22 17.19 -10.53
CA TYR A 71 -5.55 16.96 -9.96
C TYR A 71 -5.74 17.63 -8.60
N GLN A 72 -4.71 17.68 -7.76
CA GLN A 72 -4.73 18.31 -6.43
C GLN A 72 -5.90 17.82 -5.55
N LEU A 73 -6.10 16.50 -5.47
CA LEU A 73 -7.16 15.90 -4.65
C LEU A 73 -6.60 15.01 -3.55
N LEU A 74 -7.09 15.19 -2.33
CA LEU A 74 -6.97 14.22 -1.25
C LEU A 74 -8.13 13.24 -1.32
N VAL A 75 -7.85 11.94 -1.26
CA VAL A 75 -8.85 10.87 -1.10
C VAL A 75 -8.74 10.32 0.31
N VAL A 76 -9.89 10.22 1.00
CA VAL A 76 -9.98 9.79 2.41
C VAL A 76 -10.98 8.67 2.55
N LEU A 77 -10.57 7.54 3.14
CA LEU A 77 -11.45 6.47 3.62
C LEU A 77 -11.71 6.67 5.12
N THR A 78 -12.96 6.98 5.46
CA THR A 78 -13.42 7.27 6.83
C THR A 78 -14.79 6.61 7.03
N GLU A 79 -14.98 5.87 8.14
CA GLU A 79 -16.25 5.19 8.46
C GLU A 79 -16.84 4.36 7.29
N ARG A 80 -15.97 3.68 6.52
CA ARG A 80 -16.30 2.91 5.30
C ARG A 80 -16.85 3.74 4.14
N GLN A 81 -16.68 5.06 4.15
CA GLN A 81 -17.00 5.97 3.05
C GLN A 81 -15.71 6.54 2.44
N VAL A 82 -15.75 6.78 1.13
CA VAL A 82 -14.65 7.43 0.41
C VAL A 82 -15.07 8.86 0.08
N LEU A 83 -14.35 9.82 0.63
CA LEU A 83 -14.50 11.24 0.37
C LEU A 83 -13.31 11.73 -0.45
N ASN A 84 -13.51 12.80 -1.24
CA ASN A 84 -12.41 13.59 -1.76
C ASN A 84 -12.54 15.06 -1.41
N PHE A 85 -11.38 15.70 -1.31
CA PHE A 85 -11.21 17.10 -0.96
C PHE A 85 -10.19 17.72 -1.93
N PRO A 86 -10.46 18.92 -2.47
CA PRO A 86 -9.43 19.76 -3.04
C PRO A 86 -8.30 20.01 -2.03
N LEU A 87 -7.04 19.94 -2.45
CA LEU A 87 -5.90 20.13 -1.53
C LEU A 87 -5.81 21.56 -0.99
N ASP A 88 -6.23 22.56 -1.77
CA ASP A 88 -6.31 23.96 -1.34
C ASP A 88 -7.34 24.18 -0.22
N ALA A 89 -8.37 23.34 -0.14
CA ALA A 89 -9.32 23.37 0.96
C ALA A 89 -8.68 23.02 2.32
N LEU A 90 -7.54 22.32 2.34
CA LEU A 90 -6.83 21.93 3.57
C LEU A 90 -6.08 23.10 4.22
N ASP A 91 -5.80 24.18 3.50
CA ASP A 91 -5.13 25.37 4.03
C ASP A 91 -6.11 26.37 4.70
N SER A 92 -7.40 26.04 4.74
CA SER A 92 -8.38 26.81 5.49
C SER A 92 -8.06 26.78 6.99
N THR A 93 -8.05 27.96 7.63
CA THR A 93 -7.92 28.08 9.10
C THR A 93 -9.11 27.49 9.86
N ASP A 94 -10.23 27.25 9.17
CA ASP A 94 -11.42 26.59 9.71
C ASP A 94 -11.60 25.20 9.05
N PRO A 95 -11.42 24.10 9.81
CA PRO A 95 -11.64 22.72 9.34
C PRO A 95 -13.05 22.46 8.83
N THR A 96 -14.06 23.23 9.27
CA THR A 96 -15.45 23.04 8.84
C THR A 96 -15.70 23.50 7.40
N VAL A 97 -14.88 24.42 6.90
CA VAL A 97 -14.96 24.90 5.50
C VAL A 97 -14.50 23.80 4.55
N ALA A 98 -13.40 23.12 4.88
CA ALA A 98 -12.87 22.02 4.09
C ALA A 98 -13.88 20.85 3.99
N LEU A 99 -14.57 20.55 5.10
CA LEU A 99 -15.65 19.54 5.13
C LEU A 99 -16.81 19.86 4.17
N LYS A 100 -17.18 21.14 4.01
CA LYS A 100 -18.25 21.55 3.06
C LYS A 100 -17.86 21.35 1.60
N GLN A 101 -16.56 21.31 1.29
CA GLN A 101 -16.05 21.06 -0.06
C GLN A 101 -15.87 19.57 -0.36
N SER A 102 -16.15 18.70 0.61
CA SER A 102 -16.05 17.26 0.41
C SER A 102 -17.07 16.76 -0.61
N LYS A 103 -16.64 15.79 -1.43
CA LYS A 103 -17.53 15.01 -2.30
C LYS A 103 -17.40 13.53 -1.96
N ARG A 104 -18.53 12.87 -1.69
CA ARG A 104 -18.57 11.43 -1.46
C ARG A 104 -18.51 10.67 -2.78
N ILE A 105 -17.52 9.79 -2.91
CA ILE A 105 -17.28 8.97 -4.12
C ILE A 105 -17.86 7.56 -3.94
N ALA A 106 -17.77 6.98 -2.75
CA ALA A 106 -18.27 5.64 -2.46
C ALA A 106 -18.70 5.46 -1.00
N SER A 107 -19.53 4.43 -0.77
CA SER A 107 -19.92 3.91 0.55
C SER A 107 -19.59 2.42 0.64
N ASP A 108 -19.62 1.85 1.86
CA ASP A 108 -19.40 0.43 2.13
C ASP A 108 -18.07 -0.07 1.58
N THR A 109 -17.05 0.76 1.70
CA THR A 109 -15.70 0.52 1.18
C THR A 109 -14.82 -0.09 2.26
N SER A 110 -14.11 -1.15 1.87
CA SER A 110 -13.14 -1.84 2.71
C SER A 110 -11.72 -1.33 2.47
N LEU A 111 -11.40 -0.99 1.21
CA LEU A 111 -10.06 -0.56 0.82
C LEU A 111 -10.10 0.40 -0.37
N VAL A 112 -9.20 1.37 -0.37
CA VAL A 112 -8.89 2.31 -1.44
C VAL A 112 -7.41 2.21 -1.79
N LYS A 113 -7.08 2.30 -3.07
CA LYS A 113 -5.70 2.41 -3.54
C LYS A 113 -5.61 3.32 -4.76
N VAL A 114 -4.81 4.38 -4.68
CA VAL A 114 -4.46 5.20 -5.84
C VAL A 114 -3.19 4.63 -6.46
N GLY A 115 -3.06 4.74 -7.78
CA GLY A 115 -1.84 4.35 -8.48
C GLY A 115 -1.99 4.39 -9.99
N PHE A 116 -0.96 3.92 -10.69
CA PHE A 116 -0.91 3.93 -12.14
C PHE A 116 -1.11 2.54 -12.71
N CYS A 117 -1.97 2.44 -13.72
CA CYS A 117 -2.11 1.24 -14.54
C CYS A 117 -2.57 1.63 -15.93
N LEU A 118 -2.04 0.97 -16.96
CA LEU A 118 -2.20 1.36 -18.36
C LEU A 118 -1.77 2.82 -18.61
N GLU A 119 -0.71 3.26 -17.92
CA GLU A 119 -0.19 4.64 -18.00
C GLU A 119 -1.24 5.71 -17.62
N ARG A 120 -2.25 5.31 -16.83
CA ARG A 120 -3.31 6.18 -16.32
C ARG A 120 -3.30 6.18 -14.82
N LEU A 121 -3.53 7.36 -14.23
CA LEU A 121 -3.83 7.49 -12.81
C LEU A 121 -5.23 6.95 -12.55
N LEU A 122 -5.34 5.99 -11.64
CA LEU A 122 -6.60 5.33 -11.30
C LEU A 122 -6.78 5.25 -9.79
N VAL A 123 -8.04 5.26 -9.36
CA VAL A 123 -8.44 5.05 -7.96
C VAL A 123 -9.23 3.75 -7.89
N CYS A 124 -8.68 2.75 -7.21
CA CYS A 124 -9.34 1.48 -6.97
C CYS A 124 -10.08 1.53 -5.64
N ILE A 125 -11.39 1.24 -5.68
CA ILE A 125 -12.27 1.14 -4.51
C ILE A 125 -12.77 -0.29 -4.42
N ILE A 126 -12.52 -0.93 -3.29
CA ILE A 126 -12.90 -2.32 -3.04
C ILE A 126 -13.96 -2.36 -1.95
N LYS A 127 -15.08 -3.00 -2.27
CA LYS A 127 -16.15 -3.31 -1.32
C LYS A 127 -16.13 -4.80 -1.06
N THR A 128 -15.71 -5.19 0.14
CA THR A 128 -15.61 -6.58 0.53
C THR A 128 -16.81 -6.96 1.40
N LYS A 129 -17.53 -8.01 0.99
CA LYS A 129 -18.60 -8.66 1.76
C LYS A 129 -18.12 -10.07 2.14
N TYR A 130 -18.91 -10.77 2.97
CA TYR A 130 -18.51 -12.05 3.59
C TYR A 130 -17.95 -13.12 2.62
N SER A 131 -18.42 -13.17 1.38
CA SER A 131 -18.01 -14.19 0.41
C SER A 131 -17.60 -13.64 -0.96
N SER A 132 -17.58 -12.31 -1.14
CA SER A 132 -17.28 -11.71 -2.43
C SER A 132 -16.85 -10.26 -2.29
N SER A 133 -16.17 -9.77 -3.32
CA SER A 133 -15.71 -8.39 -3.39
C SER A 133 -16.08 -7.76 -4.73
N THR A 134 -16.49 -6.50 -4.69
CA THR A 134 -16.66 -5.67 -5.88
C THR A 134 -15.50 -4.69 -5.95
N VAL A 135 -14.78 -4.71 -7.08
CA VAL A 135 -13.69 -3.78 -7.35
C VAL A 135 -14.17 -2.76 -8.37
N LYS A 136 -14.20 -1.49 -7.98
CA LYS A 136 -14.55 -0.35 -8.83
C LYS A 136 -13.31 0.49 -9.04
N VAL A 137 -12.88 0.60 -10.30
CA VAL A 137 -11.75 1.42 -10.72
C VAL A 137 -12.28 2.69 -11.35
N LEU A 138 -11.82 3.82 -10.84
CA LEU A 138 -12.20 5.16 -11.25
C LEU A 138 -11.01 5.87 -11.88
N GLU A 139 -11.29 6.72 -12.85
CA GLU A 139 -10.30 7.63 -13.43
C GLU A 139 -10.71 9.07 -13.06
N PRO A 140 -9.81 9.88 -12.48
CA PRO A 140 -10.10 11.27 -12.16
C PRO A 140 -10.25 12.11 -13.43
N ILE A 141 -11.19 13.05 -13.42
CA ILE A 141 -11.48 13.94 -14.54
C ILE A 141 -10.68 15.24 -14.35
N ARG A 142 -9.89 15.63 -15.35
CA ARG A 142 -9.16 16.91 -15.32
C ARG A 142 -10.13 18.08 -15.47
N GLU A 143 -9.94 19.13 -14.69
CA GLU A 143 -10.87 20.28 -14.58
C GLU A 143 -11.14 21.04 -15.89
N SER A 144 -10.38 20.82 -16.98
CA SER A 144 -10.66 21.44 -18.28
C SER A 144 -12.05 21.10 -18.84
N SER A 145 -12.73 20.07 -18.31
CA SER A 145 -14.12 19.74 -18.64
C SER A 145 -15.11 20.24 -17.58
N ARG A 146 -15.14 21.55 -17.32
CA ARG A 146 -16.08 22.25 -16.39
C ARG A 146 -17.58 22.08 -16.67
N LEU A 147 -17.96 21.18 -17.58
CA LEU A 147 -19.32 20.86 -17.95
C LEU A 147 -19.93 19.72 -17.12
N THR A 148 -19.14 19.01 -16.30
CA THR A 148 -19.62 17.91 -15.45
C THR A 148 -19.32 18.16 -13.97
N ALA A 149 -20.31 17.95 -13.11
CA ALA A 149 -20.17 18.05 -11.64
C ALA A 149 -19.30 16.91 -11.03
N ASP A 150 -19.07 15.86 -11.82
CA ASP A 150 -18.38 14.65 -11.41
C ASP A 150 -16.86 14.82 -11.40
N THR A 151 -16.23 14.45 -10.28
CA THR A 151 -14.76 14.48 -10.13
C THR A 151 -14.09 13.22 -10.72
N PHE A 152 -14.85 12.13 -10.87
CA PHE A 152 -14.35 10.82 -11.30
C PHE A 152 -15.30 10.19 -12.31
N ARG A 153 -14.74 9.46 -13.29
CA ARG A 153 -15.49 8.56 -14.17
C ARG A 153 -15.18 7.11 -13.86
N VAL A 154 -16.16 6.23 -14.04
CA VAL A 154 -15.95 4.79 -13.91
C VAL A 154 -15.09 4.32 -15.08
N PHE A 155 -13.92 3.75 -14.77
CA PHE A 155 -13.05 3.12 -15.75
C PHE A 155 -13.39 1.64 -15.91
N LYS A 156 -13.59 0.94 -14.78
CA LYS A 156 -13.87 -0.49 -14.77
C LYS A 156 -14.58 -0.95 -13.51
N GLU A 157 -15.43 -1.96 -13.63
CA GLU A 157 -15.98 -2.70 -12.50
C GLU A 157 -15.70 -4.19 -12.68
N LEU A 158 -15.32 -4.85 -11.60
CA LEU A 158 -14.98 -6.28 -11.54
C LEU A 158 -15.66 -6.91 -10.32
N PHE A 159 -16.03 -8.18 -10.46
CA PHE A 159 -16.58 -8.98 -9.37
C PHE A 159 -15.64 -10.15 -9.08
N ILE A 160 -15.21 -10.26 -7.83
CA ILE A 160 -14.29 -11.30 -7.36
C ILE A 160 -15.04 -12.16 -6.36
N PRO A 161 -15.21 -13.48 -6.60
CA PRO A 161 -16.00 -14.37 -5.74
C PRO A 161 -15.22 -14.80 -4.48
N ASN A 162 -14.41 -13.91 -3.91
CA ASN A 162 -13.62 -14.13 -2.71
C ASN A 162 -13.51 -12.82 -1.91
N GLU A 163 -13.19 -12.96 -0.62
CA GLU A 163 -12.86 -11.84 0.25
C GLU A 163 -11.49 -11.28 -0.14
N VAL A 164 -11.44 -10.02 -0.61
CA VAL A 164 -10.19 -9.34 -0.98
C VAL A 164 -9.63 -8.62 0.24
N THR A 165 -8.36 -8.88 0.55
CA THR A 165 -7.62 -8.35 1.69
C THR A 165 -6.51 -7.37 1.30
N SER A 166 -6.01 -7.45 0.07
CA SER A 166 -4.99 -6.52 -0.46
C SER A 166 -5.17 -6.28 -1.96
N VAL A 167 -4.62 -5.17 -2.46
CA VAL A 167 -4.61 -4.83 -3.88
C VAL A 167 -3.30 -4.15 -4.26
N HIS A 168 -2.80 -4.51 -5.44
CA HIS A 168 -1.54 -4.04 -5.98
C HIS A 168 -1.72 -3.69 -7.46
N TRP A 169 -1.24 -2.52 -7.85
CA TRP A 169 -1.19 -2.12 -9.25
C TRP A 169 -0.04 -2.82 -9.96
N LEU A 170 -0.31 -3.35 -11.15
CA LEU A 170 0.69 -3.78 -12.11
C LEU A 170 0.60 -2.88 -13.35
N LYS A 171 1.57 -2.96 -14.26
CA LYS A 171 1.63 -2.08 -15.44
C LYS A 171 0.32 -2.05 -16.25
N THR A 172 -0.35 -3.18 -16.41
CA THR A 172 -1.58 -3.30 -17.22
C THR A 172 -2.71 -4.08 -16.52
N ARG A 173 -2.54 -4.43 -15.25
CA ARG A 173 -3.40 -5.34 -14.50
C ARG A 173 -3.50 -4.89 -13.05
N ILE A 174 -4.46 -5.43 -12.31
CA ILE A 174 -4.45 -5.38 -10.84
C ILE A 174 -4.21 -6.78 -10.31
N CYS A 175 -3.46 -6.88 -9.22
CA CYS A 175 -3.33 -8.11 -8.44
C CYS A 175 -4.05 -7.90 -7.11
N VAL A 176 -4.94 -8.81 -6.75
CA VAL A 176 -5.61 -8.83 -5.45
C VAL A 176 -5.10 -10.00 -4.62
N GLY A 177 -4.87 -9.77 -3.34
CA GLY A 177 -4.75 -10.86 -2.36
C GLY A 177 -6.14 -11.20 -1.85
N CYS A 178 -6.53 -12.47 -1.93
CA CYS A 178 -7.82 -12.95 -1.43
C CYS A 178 -7.65 -14.21 -0.58
N SER A 179 -8.75 -14.69 0.02
CA SER A 179 -8.75 -15.90 0.86
C SER A 179 -8.26 -17.19 0.17
N ARG A 180 -8.14 -17.20 -1.17
CA ARG A 180 -7.61 -18.32 -1.97
C ARG A 180 -6.19 -18.14 -2.50
N GLY A 181 -5.57 -16.99 -2.25
CA GLY A 181 -4.26 -16.63 -2.82
C GLY A 181 -4.32 -15.34 -3.62
N PHE A 182 -3.34 -15.15 -4.50
CA PHE A 182 -3.30 -13.99 -5.39
C PHE A 182 -4.07 -14.25 -6.68
N GLU A 183 -4.95 -13.34 -7.06
CA GLU A 183 -5.63 -13.32 -8.35
C GLU A 183 -5.27 -12.05 -9.12
N VAL A 184 -5.07 -12.17 -10.43
CA VAL A 184 -4.79 -11.05 -11.32
C VAL A 184 -5.98 -10.82 -12.23
N ALA A 185 -6.43 -9.57 -12.29
CA ALA A 185 -7.44 -9.12 -13.22
C ALA A 185 -6.81 -8.20 -14.27
N ASP A 186 -7.00 -8.51 -15.55
CA ASP A 186 -6.51 -7.68 -16.63
C ASP A 186 -7.33 -6.38 -16.70
N MET A 187 -6.71 -5.22 -16.96
CA MET A 187 -7.46 -3.96 -17.04
C MET A 187 -8.15 -3.75 -18.39
N LYS A 188 -7.76 -4.46 -19.45
CA LYS A 188 -8.40 -4.40 -20.77
C LYS A 188 -9.48 -5.47 -20.97
N SER A 189 -9.29 -6.70 -20.48
CA SER A 189 -10.29 -7.79 -20.56
C SER A 189 -11.04 -8.01 -19.24
N GLN A 190 -12.16 -8.74 -19.22
CA GLN A 190 -12.87 -9.09 -17.97
C GLN A 190 -12.28 -10.33 -17.28
N GLU A 191 -11.10 -10.77 -17.70
CA GLU A 191 -10.49 -12.00 -17.22
C GLU A 191 -9.85 -11.81 -15.86
N ILE A 192 -10.09 -12.79 -14.99
CA ILE A 192 -9.51 -12.91 -13.66
C ILE A 192 -8.96 -14.33 -13.55
N TYR A 193 -7.70 -14.47 -13.16
CA TYR A 193 -7.04 -15.76 -13.02
C TYR A 193 -6.08 -15.78 -11.85
N SER A 194 -5.78 -16.98 -11.35
CA SER A 194 -4.77 -17.18 -10.31
C SER A 194 -3.39 -16.74 -10.80
N VAL A 195 -2.65 -16.03 -9.94
CA VAL A 195 -1.24 -15.68 -10.20
C VAL A 195 -0.37 -16.92 -10.30
N LEU A 196 -0.67 -17.94 -9.50
CA LEU A 196 0.09 -19.19 -9.45
C LEU A 196 -0.37 -20.15 -10.54
N ASN A 197 0.58 -20.74 -11.25
CA ASN A 197 0.32 -21.76 -12.25
C ASN A 197 -0.11 -23.08 -11.59
N SER A 198 -1.27 -23.60 -11.99
CA SER A 198 -1.83 -24.85 -11.43
C SER A 198 -1.05 -26.11 -11.82
N GLU A 199 -0.25 -26.05 -12.88
CA GLU A 199 0.56 -27.17 -13.36
C GLU A 199 1.92 -27.27 -12.67
N ASP A 200 2.32 -26.25 -11.92
CA ASP A 200 3.61 -26.26 -11.21
C ASP A 200 3.47 -26.93 -9.84
N GLU A 201 3.84 -28.21 -9.78
CA GLU A 201 3.82 -29.03 -8.56
C GLU A 201 4.70 -28.46 -7.45
N SER A 202 5.74 -27.68 -7.77
CA SER A 202 6.63 -27.08 -6.76
C SER A 202 5.94 -26.03 -5.89
N LEU A 203 4.72 -25.61 -6.25
CA LEU A 203 3.88 -24.65 -5.52
C LEU A 203 2.85 -25.30 -4.60
N GLU A 204 2.89 -26.62 -4.39
CA GLU A 204 1.91 -27.33 -3.54
C GLU A 204 1.86 -26.77 -2.10
N PHE A 205 3.00 -26.29 -1.57
CA PHE A 205 3.12 -25.76 -0.21
C PHE A 205 2.25 -24.52 0.08
N VAL A 206 1.89 -23.74 -0.95
CA VAL A 206 1.11 -22.50 -0.81
C VAL A 206 -0.35 -22.67 -1.23
N ARG A 207 -0.68 -23.77 -1.92
CA ARG A 207 -2.05 -24.01 -2.37
C ARG A 207 -2.98 -24.20 -1.17
N PRO A 208 -4.19 -23.61 -1.20
CA PRO A 208 -5.19 -23.86 -0.16
C PRO A 208 -5.42 -25.36 -0.02
N LYS A 209 -5.25 -25.88 1.20
CA LYS A 209 -5.48 -27.32 1.46
C LYS A 209 -6.98 -27.59 1.50
N SER A 210 -7.56 -27.93 0.35
CA SER A 210 -8.96 -28.35 0.23
C SER A 210 -9.11 -29.80 0.69
N GLY A 211 -9.05 -30.05 1.99
CA GLY A 211 -9.16 -31.40 2.54
C GLY A 211 -9.80 -31.43 3.92
N PHE A 212 -10.51 -32.53 4.20
CA PHE A 212 -11.08 -32.88 5.51
C PHE A 212 -9.93 -33.26 6.48
N LEU A 213 -9.03 -32.32 6.76
CA LEU A 213 -8.01 -32.54 7.78
C LEU A 213 -8.71 -32.60 9.15
N PRO A 214 -8.36 -33.57 10.01
CA PRO A 214 -8.88 -33.65 11.37
C PRO A 214 -8.74 -32.29 12.08
N SER A 215 -9.76 -31.90 12.86
CA SER A 215 -9.88 -30.55 13.48
C SER A 215 -8.63 -30.09 14.26
N PHE A 216 -7.80 -31.03 14.72
CA PHE A 216 -6.53 -30.78 15.42
C PHE A 216 -5.35 -30.38 14.52
N ARG A 217 -5.48 -30.48 13.19
CA ARG A 217 -4.49 -30.08 12.17
C ARG A 217 -5.07 -29.10 11.15
N LYS A 218 -5.96 -28.17 11.59
CA LYS A 218 -6.31 -26.99 10.78
C LYS A 218 -5.08 -26.11 10.63
N GLN A 219 -4.19 -26.48 9.71
CA GLN A 219 -3.14 -25.60 9.24
C GLN A 219 -3.85 -24.43 8.54
N LYS A 220 -3.70 -23.22 9.08
CA LYS A 220 -4.28 -22.03 8.50
C LYS A 220 -3.67 -21.85 7.11
N ASN A 221 -4.49 -21.56 6.10
CA ASN A 221 -3.95 -21.26 4.78
C ASN A 221 -3.06 -20.01 4.89
N PRO A 222 -1.88 -20.01 4.25
CA PRO A 222 -1.00 -18.85 4.24
C PRO A 222 -1.75 -17.70 3.57
N ARG A 223 -1.71 -16.50 4.18
CA ARG A 223 -2.45 -15.34 3.69
C ARG A 223 -1.59 -14.56 2.69
N PRO A 224 -2.10 -14.24 1.50
CA PRO A 224 -1.39 -13.39 0.55
C PRO A 224 -1.37 -11.95 1.08
N MET A 225 -0.17 -11.40 1.32
CA MET A 225 -0.02 -10.09 1.96
C MET A 225 0.47 -9.03 0.99
N ALA A 226 1.52 -9.31 0.21
CA ALA A 226 2.06 -8.39 -0.77
C ALA A 226 2.68 -9.10 -1.98
N ILE A 227 2.69 -8.43 -3.13
CA ILE A 227 3.42 -8.83 -4.33
C ILE A 227 4.31 -7.67 -4.78
N TYR A 228 5.57 -7.98 -5.08
CA TYR A 228 6.53 -7.00 -5.58
C TYR A 228 7.16 -7.50 -6.88
N ARG A 229 7.22 -6.65 -7.90
CA ARG A 229 7.97 -6.95 -9.11
C ARG A 229 9.45 -6.64 -8.87
N ILE A 230 10.31 -7.64 -9.02
CA ILE A 230 11.77 -7.51 -8.92
C ILE A 230 12.34 -7.94 -10.27
N ASP A 231 12.82 -6.97 -11.05
CA ASP A 231 13.21 -7.16 -12.45
C ASP A 231 12.13 -7.86 -13.29
N GLU A 232 12.39 -9.10 -13.67
CA GLU A 232 11.56 -9.94 -14.53
C GLU A 232 10.76 -10.99 -13.75
N GLU A 233 10.91 -11.02 -12.41
CA GLU A 233 10.26 -11.94 -11.48
C GLU A 233 9.31 -11.18 -10.53
N PHE A 234 8.53 -11.93 -9.76
CA PHE A 234 7.70 -11.39 -8.69
C PHE A 234 8.00 -12.09 -7.37
N LEU A 235 8.26 -11.31 -6.33
CA LEU A 235 8.33 -11.77 -4.95
C LEU A 235 6.92 -11.78 -4.36
N LEU A 236 6.41 -12.95 -3.98
CA LEU A 236 5.14 -13.10 -3.29
C LEU A 236 5.38 -13.22 -1.79
N CYS A 237 4.90 -12.25 -1.02
CA CYS A 237 4.97 -12.24 0.43
C CYS A 237 3.65 -12.76 1.02
N TYR A 238 3.74 -13.87 1.74
CA TYR A 238 2.71 -14.41 2.61
C TYR A 238 3.07 -14.11 4.07
N ASP A 239 2.13 -14.34 4.99
CA ASP A 239 2.33 -14.09 6.43
C ASP A 239 3.29 -15.09 7.12
N GLU A 240 3.74 -16.14 6.43
CA GLU A 240 4.71 -17.12 6.95
C GLU A 240 6.02 -17.18 6.12
N PHE A 241 5.95 -16.86 4.83
CA PHE A 241 7.10 -16.96 3.94
C PHE A 241 6.98 -16.06 2.71
N ALA A 242 8.07 -15.92 1.95
CA ALA A 242 8.07 -15.35 0.62
C ALA A 242 8.91 -16.17 -0.38
N PHE A 243 8.49 -16.16 -1.63
CA PHE A 243 9.16 -16.88 -2.73
C PHE A 243 8.95 -16.17 -4.06
N TYR A 244 9.76 -16.54 -5.06
CA TYR A 244 9.73 -15.95 -6.38
C TYR A 244 8.93 -16.78 -7.40
N ILE A 245 8.19 -16.07 -8.25
CA ILE A 245 7.58 -16.61 -9.47
C ILE A 245 8.03 -15.82 -10.69
N ASP A 246 7.97 -16.46 -11.86
CA ASP A 246 8.10 -15.80 -13.15
C ASP A 246 6.77 -15.18 -13.63
N LYS A 247 6.81 -14.55 -14.81
CA LYS A 247 5.64 -13.93 -15.46
C LYS A 247 4.55 -14.92 -15.85
N THR A 248 4.84 -16.22 -15.88
CA THR A 248 3.89 -17.30 -16.19
C THR A 248 3.27 -17.92 -14.93
N GLY A 249 3.64 -17.43 -13.74
CA GLY A 249 3.14 -17.91 -12.46
C GLY A 249 3.84 -19.17 -11.96
N ARG A 250 4.97 -19.57 -12.56
CA ARG A 250 5.77 -20.73 -12.14
C ARG A 250 6.86 -20.30 -11.18
N ARG A 251 7.26 -21.18 -10.26
CA ARG A 251 8.33 -20.92 -9.30
C ARG A 251 9.66 -20.79 -10.03
N SER A 252 10.23 -19.59 -10.00
CA SER A 252 11.44 -19.27 -10.76
C SER A 252 12.73 -19.62 -10.00
N ARG A 253 12.76 -19.38 -8.68
CA ARG A 253 13.88 -19.73 -7.79
C ARG A 253 13.51 -20.91 -6.88
N LYS A 254 13.74 -22.14 -7.36
CA LYS A 254 13.26 -23.38 -6.70
C LYS A 254 13.82 -23.60 -5.29
N GLU A 255 15.08 -23.27 -5.05
CA GLU A 255 15.72 -23.43 -3.73
C GLU A 255 15.53 -22.21 -2.83
N PHE A 256 15.02 -21.09 -3.37
CA PHE A 256 14.80 -19.88 -2.60
C PHE A 256 13.47 -19.97 -1.85
N MET A 257 13.54 -19.74 -0.54
CA MET A 257 12.39 -19.54 0.34
C MET A 257 12.82 -18.63 1.49
N MET A 258 12.09 -17.56 1.70
CA MET A 258 12.31 -16.64 2.81
C MET A 258 11.25 -16.90 3.87
N SER A 259 11.56 -17.67 4.92
CA SER A 259 10.65 -17.88 6.05
C SER A 259 10.80 -16.75 7.07
N TRP A 260 9.69 -16.14 7.47
CA TRP A 260 9.68 -15.06 8.45
C TRP A 260 9.88 -15.60 9.87
N GLU A 261 10.62 -14.89 10.72
CA GLU A 261 10.76 -15.27 12.14
C GLU A 261 9.51 -14.88 12.93
N GLY A 262 8.88 -13.77 12.54
CA GLY A 262 7.66 -13.25 13.13
C GLY A 262 6.37 -13.65 12.39
N LYS A 263 5.28 -12.94 12.73
CA LYS A 263 4.00 -13.00 12.00
C LYS A 263 3.71 -11.63 11.40
N PRO A 264 4.35 -11.27 10.28
CA PRO A 264 4.19 -9.96 9.68
C PRO A 264 2.73 -9.68 9.35
N THR A 265 2.32 -8.46 9.65
CA THR A 265 0.98 -7.93 9.40
C THR A 265 0.94 -7.05 8.14
N SER A 266 2.10 -6.59 7.68
CA SER A 266 2.28 -5.79 6.47
C SER A 266 3.72 -5.87 5.98
N PHE A 267 3.94 -5.41 4.75
CA PHE A 267 5.24 -5.41 4.09
C PHE A 267 5.50 -4.06 3.42
N ALA A 268 6.78 -3.71 3.32
CA ALA A 268 7.26 -2.66 2.44
C ALA A 268 8.46 -3.17 1.64
N LEU A 269 8.64 -2.64 0.44
CA LEU A 269 9.84 -2.85 -0.36
C LEU A 269 10.60 -1.52 -0.39
N CYS A 270 11.89 -1.57 -0.07
CA CYS A 270 12.82 -0.49 -0.34
C CYS A 270 14.10 -1.16 -0.83
N GLY A 271 14.23 -1.28 -2.15
CA GLY A 271 15.27 -2.07 -2.80
C GLY A 271 16.68 -1.72 -2.29
N PRO A 272 17.56 -2.72 -2.04
CA PRO A 272 17.37 -4.16 -2.29
C PRO A 272 16.75 -4.93 -1.09
N TYR A 273 15.97 -4.27 -0.24
CA TYR A 273 15.41 -4.87 0.98
C TYR A 273 13.89 -4.99 0.95
N VAL A 274 13.40 -6.11 1.48
CA VAL A 274 12.00 -6.27 1.89
C VAL A 274 11.92 -6.17 3.41
N LEU A 275 10.94 -5.41 3.90
CA LEU A 275 10.70 -5.20 5.30
C LEU A 275 9.38 -5.89 5.68
N ALA A 276 9.44 -6.82 6.63
CA ALA A 276 8.29 -7.51 7.17
C ALA A 276 7.94 -6.91 8.53
N PHE A 277 6.78 -6.25 8.63
CA PHE A 277 6.36 -5.52 9.82
C PHE A 277 5.52 -6.41 10.73
N GLU A 278 6.09 -6.79 11.87
CA GLU A 278 5.40 -7.37 13.01
C GLU A 278 5.21 -6.27 14.07
N PRO A 279 4.14 -6.30 14.90
CA PRO A 279 3.91 -5.26 15.91
C PRO A 279 5.11 -4.91 16.79
N SER A 280 5.95 -5.85 17.18
CA SER A 280 7.08 -5.67 18.09
C SER A 280 8.43 -5.45 17.39
N PHE A 281 8.55 -5.80 16.11
CA PHE A 281 9.76 -5.57 15.32
C PHE A 281 9.53 -5.58 13.82
N VAL A 282 10.48 -5.00 13.09
CA VAL A 282 10.55 -5.05 11.63
C VAL A 282 11.75 -5.90 11.23
N GLU A 283 11.47 -6.96 10.48
CA GLU A 283 12.47 -7.87 9.93
C GLU A 283 12.91 -7.37 8.55
N VAL A 284 14.19 -7.04 8.39
CA VAL A 284 14.75 -6.52 7.13
C VAL A 284 15.57 -7.61 6.46
N ARG A 285 15.16 -8.04 5.27
CA ARG A 285 15.84 -9.09 4.51
C ARG A 285 16.23 -8.63 3.12
N HIS A 286 17.41 -9.06 2.67
CA HIS A 286 17.87 -8.81 1.31
C HIS A 286 17.06 -9.64 0.32
N ILE A 287 16.49 -9.00 -0.71
CA ILE A 287 15.54 -9.65 -1.63
C ILE A 287 16.21 -10.79 -2.42
N GLU A 288 17.47 -10.65 -2.80
CA GLU A 288 18.13 -11.66 -3.64
C GLU A 288 18.60 -12.90 -2.86
N THR A 289 19.12 -12.72 -1.65
CA THR A 289 19.78 -13.78 -0.87
C THR A 289 18.89 -14.36 0.21
N GLY A 290 17.81 -13.66 0.59
CA GLY A 290 16.94 -14.08 1.68
C GLY A 290 17.53 -13.83 3.08
N VAL A 291 18.76 -13.33 3.17
CA VAL A 291 19.48 -13.16 4.44
C VAL A 291 18.91 -11.99 5.23
N GLN A 292 18.66 -12.23 6.52
CA GLN A 292 18.30 -11.20 7.47
C GLN A 292 19.45 -10.24 7.71
N SER A 293 19.25 -9.00 7.30
CA SER A 293 20.27 -7.94 7.36
C SER A 293 20.14 -7.09 8.63
N GLN A 294 18.93 -6.93 9.15
CA GLN A 294 18.64 -6.13 10.33
C GLN A 294 17.31 -6.53 10.96
N VAL A 295 17.18 -6.33 12.28
CA VAL A 295 15.91 -6.34 13.00
C VAL A 295 15.76 -5.01 13.73
N ILE A 296 14.70 -4.28 13.44
CA ILE A 296 14.40 -2.98 14.07
C ILE A 296 13.29 -3.19 15.09
N ARG A 297 13.59 -3.05 16.38
CA ARG A 297 12.59 -3.24 17.45
C ARG A 297 11.79 -1.98 17.71
N GLY A 298 10.54 -2.14 18.10
CA GLY A 298 9.65 -1.06 18.50
C GLY A 298 8.33 -1.60 19.04
N SER A 299 7.33 -0.76 19.24
CA SER A 299 5.99 -1.19 19.64
C SER A 299 4.95 -0.76 18.61
N ASN A 300 4.05 -1.67 18.27
CA ASN A 300 2.98 -1.50 17.29
C ASN A 300 3.45 -0.89 15.95
N MET A 301 4.59 -1.40 15.45
CA MET A 301 5.26 -0.93 14.24
C MET A 301 4.42 -1.19 12.98
N ARG A 302 4.10 -0.13 12.23
CA ARG A 302 3.27 -0.21 11.02
C ARG A 302 3.80 0.73 9.94
N PRO A 303 3.98 0.26 8.70
CA PRO A 303 4.31 1.16 7.59
C PRO A 303 3.09 2.02 7.28
N LEU A 304 3.30 3.33 7.17
CA LEU A 304 2.28 4.29 6.75
C LEU A 304 2.36 4.53 5.24
N PHE A 305 3.57 4.67 4.71
CA PHE A 305 3.87 4.82 3.30
C PHE A 305 5.31 4.36 3.04
N ALA A 306 5.57 3.81 1.86
CA ALA A 306 6.90 3.46 1.40
C ALA A 306 7.10 4.11 0.04
N ASP A 307 8.12 4.97 -0.08
CA ASP A 307 8.43 5.63 -1.34
C ASP A 307 9.16 4.64 -2.24
N THR A 308 8.40 3.88 -3.03
CA THR A 308 8.96 3.04 -4.10
C THR A 308 8.97 3.86 -5.39
N VAL A 309 9.76 4.93 -5.43
CA VAL A 309 10.01 5.59 -6.71
C VAL A 309 10.90 4.67 -7.53
N ASP A 310 10.44 4.31 -8.72
CA ASP A 310 11.21 3.61 -9.74
C ASP A 310 12.54 4.36 -10.01
N GLY A 311 13.60 4.01 -9.29
CA GLY A 311 14.97 4.39 -9.60
C GLY A 311 15.53 5.69 -8.98
N SER A 312 14.96 6.27 -7.91
CA SER A 312 15.66 7.31 -7.15
C SER A 312 16.46 6.73 -5.98
N ASP A 313 17.73 7.13 -5.88
CA ASP A 313 18.65 6.79 -4.79
C ASP A 313 18.04 7.16 -3.43
N GLY A 314 17.75 6.15 -2.61
CA GLY A 314 17.31 6.29 -1.21
C GLY A 314 15.78 6.28 -1.05
N GLY A 315 15.23 5.09 -0.81
CA GLY A 315 13.85 4.97 -0.36
C GLY A 315 13.71 5.36 1.11
N ASP A 316 12.66 6.11 1.42
CA ASP A 316 12.22 6.40 2.79
C ASP A 316 10.92 5.65 3.07
N ILE A 317 10.85 5.00 4.23
CA ILE A 317 9.62 4.35 4.69
C ILE A 317 9.16 5.10 5.92
N LEU A 318 7.98 5.70 5.82
CA LEU A 318 7.31 6.32 6.95
C LEU A 318 6.63 5.23 7.78
N VAL A 319 6.92 5.19 9.07
CA VAL A 319 6.48 4.15 10.00
C VAL A 319 5.83 4.78 11.23
N ALA A 320 4.69 4.25 11.64
CA ALA A 320 4.09 4.56 12.94
C ALA A 320 4.52 3.52 13.98
N SER A 321 4.85 3.99 15.17
CA SER A 321 4.89 3.23 16.43
C SER A 321 3.74 3.72 17.33
N ASP A 322 3.67 3.30 18.60
CA ASP A 322 2.58 3.72 19.51
C ASP A 322 2.54 5.24 19.73
N ASP A 323 3.71 5.88 19.91
CA ASP A 323 3.83 7.30 20.25
C ASP A 323 4.73 8.08 19.29
N ARG A 324 5.25 7.43 18.23
CA ARG A 324 6.24 8.02 17.32
C ARG A 324 5.89 7.83 15.86
N ILE A 325 6.24 8.82 15.07
CA ILE A 325 6.37 8.73 13.62
C ILE A 325 7.86 8.68 13.28
N LEU A 326 8.25 7.64 12.56
CA LEU A 326 9.63 7.33 12.21
C LEU A 326 9.78 7.36 10.69
N SER A 327 10.96 7.78 10.23
CA SER A 327 11.42 7.67 8.85
C SER A 327 12.57 6.66 8.84
N PHE A 328 12.36 5.53 8.16
CA PHE A 328 13.41 4.54 7.92
C PHE A 328 14.13 4.90 6.64
N ARG A 329 15.38 5.34 6.76
CA ARG A 329 16.20 5.79 5.65
C ARG A 329 17.28 4.77 5.37
N THR A 330 17.45 4.40 4.11
CA THR A 330 18.56 3.53 3.71
C THR A 330 19.89 4.19 4.08
N THR A 331 20.78 3.44 4.72
CA THR A 331 22.12 3.95 5.05
C THR A 331 22.89 4.22 3.75
N ALA A 332 23.31 5.46 3.51
CA ALA A 332 24.06 5.84 2.31
C ALA A 332 25.39 5.05 2.26
N GLY A 333 25.59 4.25 1.20
CA GLY A 333 26.83 3.47 1.01
C GLY A 333 26.65 2.07 0.42
N GLN A 334 25.43 1.60 0.17
CA GLN A 334 25.20 0.37 -0.60
C GLN A 334 24.67 0.78 -1.97
N GLU A 335 25.53 0.63 -2.99
CA GLU A 335 25.21 0.89 -4.38
C GLU A 335 23.84 0.30 -4.72
N ALA A 336 22.87 1.17 -4.98
CA ALA A 336 21.64 0.76 -5.64
C ALA A 336 22.06 0.11 -6.95
N LEU A 337 21.78 -1.19 -7.09
CA LEU A 337 21.85 -1.86 -8.38
C LEU A 337 21.00 -1.03 -9.35
N ARG A 338 21.67 -0.36 -10.29
CA ARG A 338 21.01 0.48 -11.29
C ARG A 338 20.03 -0.39 -12.07
N PRO A 339 18.75 -0.01 -12.20
CA PRO A 339 17.94 -0.50 -13.30
C PRO A 339 18.65 -0.06 -14.59
N VAL A 340 19.08 -1.01 -15.41
CA VAL A 340 19.63 -0.71 -16.73
C VAL A 340 18.50 -0.11 -17.56
N THR A 341 18.48 1.23 -17.69
CA THR A 341 17.67 1.90 -18.71
C THR A 341 18.28 1.58 -20.06
N ILE A 342 17.73 0.60 -20.77
CA ILE A 342 18.03 0.43 -22.19
C ILE A 342 17.31 1.57 -22.92
N ALA A 343 18.11 2.46 -23.50
CA ALA A 343 17.66 3.51 -24.39
C ALA A 343 16.80 2.92 -25.52
N SER A 344 15.73 3.64 -25.82
CA SER A 344 14.87 3.46 -26.97
C SER A 344 15.66 3.31 -28.27
N SER A 345 15.37 2.23 -29.01
CA SER A 345 15.38 2.20 -30.47
C SER A 345 14.08 1.60 -30.94
#